data_AF-A0A2T9X4A8-F1
#
_entry.id   AF-A0A2T9X4A8-F1
#
_cell.length_a   1.000
_cell.length_b   1.000
_cell.length_c   1.000
_cell.angle_alpha   90.00
_cell.angle_beta   90.00
_cell.angle_gamma   90.00
#
_symmetry.space_group_name_H-M   'P 1'
#
loop_
_entity.id
_entity.type
_entity.pdbx_description
1 polymer ?
#
loop_
_entity_poly.entity_id
_entity_poly.type
_entity_poly.pdbx_seq_one_letter_code
_entity_poly.pdbx_strand_id
1 'polypeptide(L)'
;MIQTLKRFGITTGAVAAAASKASVIYLVRGEKPDKVVVPTPIGIRIEIPVEKYLEEEGKKCAEVKKFSGDNPDILDGLEIISCSEFSSSGIQIIGGKGIGVVTRPGLKLEIGEKSISPIAKQMIIDAVSEVTTEGIKITIIVPKGEELAKNTMNPDVGIEGGISILGTTGIEYPVSDEDYLEHIKAEMCVIKASGNNKIVLAPGNTSFEYARKIYGDIVVKIGDRVGDSIKLAKDEGFSHVVIVSLPGKITKVSAGL
;
A
#
# COMPACT_ATOMS: atom_id res chain seq x y z
N MET A 1 32.03 8.59 -14.73
CA MET A 1 31.61 8.57 -13.30
C MET A 1 30.14 8.19 -13.31
N ILE A 2 29.76 6.98 -12.88
CA ILE A 2 28.37 6.51 -12.92
C ILE A 2 27.57 7.36 -11.91
N GLN A 3 26.77 8.31 -12.40
CA GLN A 3 25.84 9.13 -11.60
C GLN A 3 24.53 8.40 -11.27
N THR A 4 24.45 7.09 -11.55
CA THR A 4 23.20 6.38 -11.83
C THR A 4 22.83 5.28 -10.83
N LEU A 5 23.34 5.33 -9.60
CA LEU A 5 22.84 4.44 -8.54
C LEU A 5 21.76 5.18 -7.75
N LYS A 6 20.50 4.82 -8.00
CA LYS A 6 19.36 5.27 -7.19
C LYS A 6 19.14 4.32 -6.01
N ARG A 7 18.73 4.87 -4.88
CA ARG A 7 18.40 4.13 -3.68
C ARG A 7 16.96 3.63 -3.75
N PHE A 8 16.78 2.35 -3.49
CA PHE A 8 15.48 1.74 -3.31
C PHE A 8 14.97 2.02 -1.90
N GLY A 9 13.65 2.12 -1.78
CA GLY A 9 12.97 2.17 -0.50
C GLY A 9 12.38 0.82 -0.12
N ILE A 10 11.55 0.83 0.91
CA ILE A 10 10.79 -0.32 1.42
C ILE A 10 9.32 0.03 1.54
N THR A 11 8.45 -0.90 1.18
CA THR A 11 7.00 -0.69 1.24
C THR A 11 6.48 -0.65 2.67
N THR A 12 5.28 -0.11 2.89
CA THR A 12 4.64 -0.13 4.21
C THR A 12 4.45 -1.57 4.74
N GLY A 13 4.22 -2.55 3.86
CA GLY A 13 4.18 -3.97 4.21
C GLY A 13 5.51 -4.53 4.73
N ALA A 14 6.64 -4.16 4.13
CA ALA A 14 7.96 -4.56 4.62
C ALA A 14 8.29 -3.93 5.98
N VAL A 15 7.96 -2.65 6.14
CA VAL A 15 8.11 -1.92 7.42
C VAL A 15 7.26 -2.57 8.50
N ALA A 16 6.01 -2.91 8.21
CA ALA A 16 5.12 -3.60 9.16
C ALA A 16 5.65 -5.00 9.52
N ALA A 17 6.14 -5.77 8.55
CA ALA A 17 6.75 -7.08 8.80
C ALA A 17 7.99 -6.99 9.70
N ALA A 18 8.84 -5.97 9.49
CA ALA A 18 10.01 -5.71 10.33
C ALA A 18 9.61 -5.34 11.75
N ALA A 19 8.66 -4.41 11.90
CA ALA A 19 8.15 -4.02 13.22
C ALA A 19 7.55 -5.22 13.95
N SER A 20 6.78 -6.07 13.27
CA SER A 20 6.19 -7.28 13.86
C SER A 20 7.23 -8.31 14.25
N LYS A 21 8.24 -8.55 13.41
CA LYS A 21 9.32 -9.47 13.75
C LYS A 21 10.10 -8.99 14.97
N ALA A 22 10.44 -7.71 15.03
CA ALA A 22 11.12 -7.09 16.16
C ALA A 22 10.28 -7.17 17.44
N SER A 23 8.98 -6.86 17.37
CA SER A 23 8.10 -6.92 18.54
C SER A 23 7.96 -8.34 19.09
N VAL A 24 7.92 -9.34 18.21
CA VAL A 24 7.83 -10.76 18.59
C VAL A 24 9.15 -11.29 19.13
N ILE A 25 10.31 -10.89 18.59
CA ILE A 25 11.62 -11.20 19.20
C ILE A 25 11.66 -10.67 20.63
N TYR A 26 11.20 -9.43 20.84
CA TYR A 26 11.14 -8.84 22.17
C TYR A 26 10.17 -9.59 23.10
N LEU A 27 9.00 -10.00 22.59
CA LEU A 27 8.02 -10.78 23.35
C LEU A 27 8.55 -12.16 23.77
N VAL A 28 9.11 -12.92 22.83
CA VAL A 28 9.45 -14.34 23.01
C VAL A 28 10.82 -14.52 23.67
N ARG A 29 11.80 -13.69 23.30
CA ARG A 29 13.20 -13.84 23.74
C ARG A 29 13.63 -12.78 24.75
N GLY A 30 12.86 -11.71 24.92
CA GLY A 30 13.27 -10.55 25.72
C GLY A 30 14.37 -9.71 25.07
N GLU A 31 14.73 -10.00 23.82
CA GLU A 31 15.80 -9.33 23.07
C GLU A 31 15.29 -8.10 22.33
N LYS A 32 16.14 -7.06 22.22
CA LYS A 32 15.82 -5.82 21.51
C LYS A 32 16.87 -5.56 20.42
N PRO A 33 16.87 -6.33 19.31
CA PRO A 33 17.83 -6.12 18.25
C PRO A 33 17.67 -4.73 17.62
N ASP A 34 18.78 -4.11 17.27
CA ASP A 34 18.84 -2.83 16.55
C ASP A 34 18.38 -2.95 15.10
N LYS A 35 18.36 -4.17 14.55
CA LYS A 35 17.92 -4.47 13.19
C LYS A 35 17.32 -5.87 13.06
N VAL A 36 16.42 -6.04 12.11
CA VAL A 36 15.82 -7.36 11.80
C VAL A 36 15.88 -7.63 10.31
N VAL A 37 16.08 -8.90 9.95
CA VAL A 37 16.05 -9.36 8.56
C VAL A 37 14.68 -9.95 8.24
N VAL A 38 13.99 -9.42 7.24
CA VAL A 38 12.68 -9.91 6.80
C VAL A 38 12.75 -10.54 5.40
N PRO A 39 12.01 -11.63 5.13
CA PRO A 39 11.81 -12.14 3.78
C PRO A 39 10.88 -11.20 2.98
N THR A 40 11.04 -11.20 1.66
CA THR A 40 10.12 -10.49 0.74
C THR A 40 9.47 -11.44 -0.26
N PRO A 41 8.31 -11.06 -0.85
CA PRO A 41 7.61 -11.89 -1.83
C PRO A 41 8.43 -12.25 -3.08
N ILE A 42 9.46 -11.46 -3.41
CA ILE A 42 10.33 -11.71 -4.57
C ILE A 42 11.56 -12.57 -4.22
N GLY A 43 11.61 -13.14 -3.01
CA GLY A 43 12.66 -14.08 -2.60
C GLY A 43 13.96 -13.45 -2.14
N ILE A 44 14.02 -12.12 -1.97
CA ILE A 44 15.15 -11.46 -1.33
C ILE A 44 14.89 -11.24 0.16
N ARG A 45 15.94 -10.94 0.91
CA ARG A 45 15.85 -10.61 2.33
C ARG A 45 16.40 -9.21 2.58
N ILE A 46 15.69 -8.42 3.38
CA ILE A 46 16.04 -7.03 3.67
C ILE A 46 16.33 -6.90 5.16
N GLU A 47 17.49 -6.33 5.50
CA GLU A 47 17.82 -5.93 6.86
C GLU A 47 17.27 -4.52 7.11
N ILE A 48 16.42 -4.37 8.12
CA ILE A 48 15.69 -3.14 8.41
C ILE A 48 16.00 -2.72 9.86
N PRO A 49 16.45 -1.47 10.09
CA PRO A 49 16.72 -0.96 11.43
C PRO A 49 15.43 -0.80 12.23
N VAL A 50 15.50 -1.06 13.53
CA VAL A 50 14.40 -0.85 14.47
C VAL A 50 14.65 0.46 15.20
N GLU A 51 13.68 1.37 15.15
CA GLU A 51 13.84 2.72 15.70
C GLU A 51 13.79 2.70 17.22
N LYS A 52 12.77 2.05 17.79
CA LYS A 52 12.58 1.96 19.24
C LYS A 52 11.69 0.78 19.63
N TYR A 53 11.83 0.39 20.90
CA TYR A 53 10.98 -0.60 21.55
C TYR A 53 10.11 0.07 22.61
N LEU A 54 8.86 -0.35 22.69
CA LEU A 54 7.88 0.18 23.63
C LEU A 54 7.21 -0.99 24.37
N GLU A 55 6.59 -0.66 25.49
CA GLU A 55 5.75 -1.59 26.24
C GLU A 55 4.47 -0.89 26.66
N GLU A 56 3.33 -1.49 26.32
CA GLU A 56 2.02 -0.89 26.51
C GLU A 56 1.05 -1.97 26.99
N GLU A 57 0.52 -1.82 28.21
CA GLU A 57 -0.43 -2.77 28.81
C GLU A 57 0.04 -4.24 28.77
N GLY A 58 1.34 -4.48 28.94
CA GLY A 58 1.96 -5.81 28.89
C GLY A 58 2.25 -6.33 27.48
N LYS A 59 1.88 -5.58 26.43
CA LYS A 59 2.25 -5.88 25.04
C LYS A 59 3.67 -5.38 24.77
N LYS A 60 4.43 -6.16 24.02
CA LYS A 60 5.76 -5.77 23.56
C LYS A 60 5.63 -5.15 22.17
N CYS A 61 6.15 -3.95 21.98
CA CYS A 61 6.04 -3.26 20.71
C CYS A 61 7.40 -2.85 20.16
N ALA A 62 7.47 -2.75 18.84
CA ALA A 62 8.61 -2.18 18.13
C ALA A 62 8.12 -1.19 17.07
N GLU A 63 8.89 -0.13 16.88
CA GLU A 63 8.67 0.90 15.87
C GLU A 63 9.73 0.81 14.78
N VAL A 64 9.30 0.90 13.54
CA VAL A 64 10.16 0.97 12.37
C VAL A 64 9.71 2.14 11.51
N LYS A 65 10.68 2.88 10.96
CA LYS A 65 10.42 3.98 10.02
C LYS A 65 10.52 3.51 8.58
N LYS A 66 9.57 3.95 7.76
CA LYS A 66 9.64 3.81 6.31
C LYS A 66 10.77 4.65 5.76
N PHE A 67 11.47 4.09 4.77
CA PHE A 67 12.46 4.78 3.97
C PHE A 67 12.11 4.56 2.50
N SER A 68 11.95 5.65 1.73
CA SER A 68 11.47 5.62 0.34
C SER A 68 12.61 5.71 -0.69
N GLY A 69 13.88 5.66 -0.25
CA GLY A 69 15.01 5.73 -1.17
C GLY A 69 15.08 7.10 -1.85
N ASP A 70 15.16 7.10 -3.18
CA ASP A 70 15.08 8.30 -4.00
C ASP A 70 13.69 8.49 -4.65
N ASN A 71 12.65 7.78 -4.16
CA ASN A 71 11.26 8.04 -4.52
C ASN A 71 10.71 9.22 -3.70
N PRO A 72 10.13 10.27 -4.33
CA PRO A 72 9.52 11.39 -3.62
C PRO A 72 8.14 11.00 -3.05
N ASP A 73 8.11 10.01 -2.15
CA ASP A 73 6.89 9.54 -1.49
C ASP A 73 6.63 10.35 -0.21
N ILE A 74 5.39 10.82 -0.06
CA ILE A 74 4.89 11.52 1.12
C ILE A 74 4.89 10.65 2.39
N LEU A 75 4.94 9.32 2.24
CA LEU A 75 5.05 8.38 3.34
C LEU A 75 6.51 8.11 3.75
N ASP A 76 7.50 8.79 3.18
CA ASP A 76 8.88 8.70 3.67
C ASP A 76 8.99 9.13 5.14
N GLY A 77 9.74 8.38 5.93
CA GLY A 77 9.85 8.59 7.38
C GLY A 77 8.61 8.19 8.19
N LEU A 78 7.59 7.58 7.57
CA LEU A 78 6.39 7.11 8.26
C LEU A 78 6.74 6.09 9.35
N GLU A 79 6.28 6.34 10.58
CA GLU A 79 6.44 5.43 11.70
C GLU A 79 5.33 4.38 11.71
N ILE A 80 5.72 3.10 11.72
CA ILE A 80 4.81 1.97 11.93
C ILE A 80 5.23 1.26 13.21
N ILE A 81 4.27 1.13 14.12
CA ILE A 81 4.42 0.44 15.39
C ILE A 81 3.68 -0.89 15.28
N SER A 82 4.34 -1.98 15.65
CA SER A 82 3.72 -3.29 15.81
C SER A 82 3.79 -3.69 17.27
N CYS A 83 2.65 -4.00 17.88
CA CYS A 83 2.54 -4.53 19.22
C CYS A 83 2.12 -6.00 19.19
N SER A 84 2.86 -6.86 19.88
CA SER A 84 2.59 -8.28 19.97
C SER A 84 2.29 -8.75 21.40
N GLU A 85 1.37 -9.70 21.50
CA GLU A 85 1.01 -10.44 22.70
C GLU A 85 0.80 -11.92 22.34
N PHE A 86 0.93 -12.81 23.33
CA PHE A 86 0.61 -14.22 23.14
C PHE A 86 -0.89 -14.40 22.87
N SER A 87 -1.21 -15.35 22.00
CA SER A 87 -2.57 -15.74 21.64
C SER A 87 -2.74 -17.24 21.77
N SER A 88 -3.97 -17.70 21.91
CA SER A 88 -4.30 -19.13 22.02
C SER A 88 -4.15 -19.89 20.71
N SER A 89 -4.19 -19.22 19.55
CA SER A 89 -4.00 -19.88 18.25
C SER A 89 -3.54 -18.94 17.14
N GLY A 90 -2.58 -19.44 16.36
CA GLY A 90 -2.14 -18.86 15.09
C GLY A 90 -1.55 -17.45 15.19
N ILE A 91 -1.22 -16.87 14.04
CA ILE A 91 -0.79 -15.48 13.92
C ILE A 91 -2.02 -14.64 13.51
N GLN A 92 -2.46 -13.75 14.39
CA GLN A 92 -3.59 -12.86 14.16
C GLN A 92 -3.07 -11.44 13.92
N ILE A 93 -3.47 -10.82 12.80
CA ILE A 93 -3.03 -9.48 12.43
C ILE A 93 -4.23 -8.53 12.44
N ILE A 94 -4.14 -7.47 13.23
CA ILE A 94 -5.20 -6.49 13.43
C ILE A 94 -4.67 -5.09 13.10
N GLY A 95 -5.46 -4.29 12.39
CA GLY A 95 -5.17 -2.88 12.15
C GLY A 95 -5.70 -1.98 13.27
N GLY A 96 -4.82 -1.23 13.90
CA GLY A 96 -5.13 -0.28 14.96
C GLY A 96 -5.36 1.14 14.44
N LYS A 97 -4.88 2.12 15.24
CA LYS A 97 -4.94 3.55 14.93
C LYS A 97 -4.16 3.87 13.66
N GLY A 98 -4.72 4.74 12.81
CA GLY A 98 -4.10 5.24 11.58
C GLY A 98 -4.05 4.24 10.43
N ILE A 99 -4.57 3.03 10.60
CA ILE A 99 -4.85 2.09 9.50
C ILE A 99 -6.25 2.37 8.98
N GLY A 100 -6.34 2.62 7.67
CA GLY A 100 -7.59 2.94 6.99
C GLY A 100 -8.59 1.79 7.02
N VAL A 101 -9.86 2.10 6.82
CA VAL A 101 -10.98 1.15 6.78
C VAL A 101 -11.59 1.18 5.39
N VAL A 102 -11.89 0.00 4.85
CA VAL A 102 -12.53 -0.14 3.54
C VAL A 102 -14.01 0.21 3.65
N THR A 103 -14.45 1.22 2.90
CA THR A 103 -15.84 1.70 2.87
C THR A 103 -16.57 1.39 1.57
N ARG A 104 -15.85 0.95 0.53
CA ARG A 104 -16.40 0.61 -0.79
C ARG A 104 -16.04 -0.82 -1.23
N PRO A 105 -16.92 -1.50 -2.00
CA PRO A 105 -16.60 -2.80 -2.58
C PRO A 105 -15.59 -2.67 -3.72
N GLY A 106 -14.99 -3.79 -4.12
CA GLY A 106 -14.10 -3.88 -5.29
C GLY A 106 -12.61 -3.95 -4.93
N LEU A 107 -12.24 -3.75 -3.68
CA LEU A 107 -10.90 -4.06 -3.18
C LEU A 107 -10.78 -5.55 -2.83
N LYS A 108 -9.55 -6.03 -2.67
CA LYS A 108 -9.26 -7.41 -2.18
C LYS A 108 -9.63 -7.63 -0.70
N LEU A 109 -10.23 -6.64 -0.06
CA LEU A 109 -10.58 -6.59 1.36
C LEU A 109 -12.07 -6.33 1.47
N GLU A 110 -12.72 -6.90 2.48
CA GLU A 110 -14.15 -6.69 2.70
C GLU A 110 -14.45 -5.31 3.27
N ILE A 111 -15.68 -4.83 3.06
CA ILE A 111 -16.14 -3.57 3.66
C ILE A 111 -16.11 -3.70 5.19
N GLY A 112 -15.54 -2.69 5.85
CA GLY A 112 -15.33 -2.66 7.29
C GLY A 112 -13.97 -3.24 7.72
N GLU A 113 -13.23 -3.92 6.83
CA GLU A 113 -11.89 -4.38 7.14
C GLU A 113 -10.87 -3.25 7.21
N LYS A 114 -9.82 -3.47 8.01
CA LYS A 114 -8.64 -2.61 8.05
C LYS A 114 -7.78 -2.85 6.80
N SER A 115 -7.29 -1.76 6.21
CA SER A 115 -6.53 -1.73 4.96
C SER A 115 -5.11 -2.30 5.14
N ILE A 116 -5.02 -3.61 5.32
CA ILE A 116 -3.78 -4.39 5.33
C ILE A 116 -3.91 -5.44 4.24
N SER A 117 -3.17 -5.27 3.15
CA SER A 117 -3.26 -6.14 1.98
C SER A 117 -2.93 -7.60 2.33
N PRO A 118 -3.49 -8.59 1.60
CA PRO A 118 -3.15 -10.00 1.80
C PRO A 118 -1.65 -10.30 1.69
N ILE A 119 -0.94 -9.63 0.78
CA ILE A 119 0.51 -9.80 0.62
C ILE A 119 1.25 -9.26 1.85
N ALA A 120 0.88 -8.08 2.34
CA ALA A 120 1.48 -7.55 3.57
C ALA A 120 1.17 -8.43 4.79
N LYS A 121 -0.04 -8.98 4.91
CA LYS A 121 -0.38 -9.99 5.93
C LYS A 121 0.55 -11.20 5.84
N GLN A 122 0.78 -11.72 4.63
CA GLN A 122 1.68 -12.85 4.41
C GLN A 122 3.14 -12.51 4.80
N MET A 123 3.63 -11.33 4.42
CA MET A 123 4.97 -10.88 4.81
C MET A 123 5.15 -10.82 6.33
N ILE A 124 4.15 -10.33 7.07
CA ILE A 124 4.15 -10.31 8.53
C ILE A 124 4.18 -11.75 9.08
N ILE A 125 3.34 -12.64 8.55
CA ILE A 125 3.29 -14.05 8.96
C ILE A 125 4.65 -14.71 8.74
N ASP A 126 5.23 -14.61 7.55
CA ASP A 126 6.51 -15.22 7.20
C ASP A 126 7.64 -14.73 8.13
N ALA A 127 7.70 -13.40 8.36
CA ALA A 127 8.71 -12.82 9.23
C ALA A 127 8.58 -13.24 10.70
N VAL A 128 7.35 -13.38 11.20
CA VAL A 128 7.05 -13.78 12.58
C VAL A 128 7.25 -15.28 12.80
N SER A 129 6.90 -16.11 11.82
CA SER A 129 7.09 -17.56 11.87
C SER A 129 8.56 -17.99 11.93
N GLU A 130 9.50 -17.14 11.52
CA GLU A 130 10.93 -17.37 11.73
C GLU A 130 11.38 -17.21 13.20
N VAL A 131 10.54 -16.60 14.05
CA VAL A 131 10.86 -16.32 15.46
C VAL A 131 10.22 -17.34 16.38
N THR A 132 8.95 -17.68 16.14
CA THR A 132 8.15 -18.57 16.98
C THR A 132 7.08 -19.32 16.18
N THR A 133 6.67 -20.48 16.70
CA THR A 133 5.50 -21.25 16.24
C THR A 133 4.28 -21.07 17.15
N GLU A 134 4.41 -20.29 18.21
CA GLU A 134 3.33 -20.04 19.17
C GLU A 134 2.24 -19.13 18.57
N GLY A 135 1.07 -19.12 19.21
CA GLY A 135 0.01 -18.19 18.85
C GLY A 135 0.42 -16.76 19.23
N ILE A 136 0.35 -15.84 18.27
CA ILE A 136 0.70 -14.42 18.45
C ILE A 136 -0.42 -13.55 17.89
N LYS A 137 -0.83 -12.55 18.67
CA LYS A 137 -1.70 -11.48 18.19
C LYS A 137 -0.87 -10.23 17.98
N ILE A 138 -1.01 -9.63 16.80
CA ILE A 138 -0.23 -8.50 16.31
C ILE A 138 -1.19 -7.35 16.00
N THR A 139 -0.92 -6.19 16.57
CA THR A 139 -1.65 -4.95 16.27
C THR A 139 -0.71 -3.97 15.58
N ILE A 140 -1.05 -3.58 14.34
CA ILE A 140 -0.29 -2.61 13.54
C ILE A 140 -0.90 -1.22 13.73
N ILE A 141 -0.06 -0.25 14.10
CA ILE A 141 -0.46 1.13 14.42
C ILE A 141 0.42 2.08 13.60
N VAL A 142 -0.20 3.12 13.05
CA VAL A 142 0.49 4.19 12.33
C VAL A 142 0.08 5.51 12.96
N PRO A 143 0.86 6.08 13.89
CA PRO A 143 0.42 7.22 14.71
C PRO A 143 -0.11 8.42 13.92
N LYS A 144 0.54 8.73 12.78
CA LYS A 144 0.18 9.82 11.86
C LYS A 144 -0.63 9.36 10.65
N GLY A 145 -1.11 8.12 10.63
CA GLY A 145 -1.73 7.51 9.46
C GLY A 145 -2.99 8.23 8.99
N GLU A 146 -3.83 8.70 9.91
CA GLU A 146 -5.05 9.45 9.56
C GLU A 146 -4.75 10.82 8.93
N GLU A 147 -3.75 11.54 9.46
CA GLU A 147 -3.32 12.83 8.93
C GLU A 147 -2.76 12.68 7.52
N LEU A 148 -1.84 11.74 7.34
CA LEU A 148 -1.15 11.52 6.07
C LEU A 148 -2.09 10.97 4.99
N ALA A 149 -3.06 10.14 5.36
CA ALA A 149 -4.02 9.56 4.42
C ALA A 149 -4.78 10.60 3.59
N LYS A 150 -5.00 11.81 4.14
CA LYS A 150 -5.66 12.92 3.43
C LYS A 150 -4.90 13.40 2.20
N ASN A 151 -3.59 13.15 2.17
CA ASN A 151 -2.70 13.49 1.06
C ASN A 151 -2.35 12.27 0.19
N THR A 152 -3.05 11.15 0.37
CA THR A 152 -2.90 9.94 -0.44
C THR A 152 -4.11 9.75 -1.35
N MET A 153 -4.03 8.78 -2.25
CA MET A 153 -5.13 8.42 -3.14
C MET A 153 -6.09 7.38 -2.52
N ASN A 154 -5.92 7.04 -1.23
CA ASN A 154 -6.81 6.13 -0.51
C ASN A 154 -8.30 6.53 -0.53
N PRO A 155 -8.67 7.82 -0.37
CA PRO A 155 -10.09 8.21 -0.38
C PRO A 155 -10.79 7.92 -1.71
N ASP A 156 -10.06 7.99 -2.84
CA ASP A 156 -10.62 7.76 -4.17
C ASP A 156 -11.13 6.31 -4.34
N VAL A 157 -10.45 5.36 -3.67
CA VAL A 157 -10.80 3.93 -3.68
C VAL A 157 -11.65 3.49 -2.49
N GLY A 158 -12.12 4.44 -1.67
CA GLY A 158 -12.95 4.13 -0.49
C GLY A 158 -12.17 3.53 0.67
N ILE A 159 -10.97 4.04 0.95
CA ILE A 159 -10.22 3.76 2.17
C ILE A 159 -10.18 5.03 3.01
N GLU A 160 -10.76 4.97 4.21
CA GLU A 160 -10.97 6.16 5.06
C GLU A 160 -10.34 5.99 6.45
N GLY A 161 -10.01 7.11 7.11
CA GLY A 161 -9.52 7.13 8.50
C GLY A 161 -8.08 6.64 8.70
N GLY A 162 -7.31 6.44 7.62
CA GLY A 162 -5.92 6.00 7.72
C GLY A 162 -5.28 5.56 6.42
N ILE A 163 -4.01 5.20 6.49
CA ILE A 163 -3.22 4.69 5.36
C ILE A 163 -3.41 3.19 5.17
N SER A 164 -2.92 2.69 4.04
CA SER A 164 -2.92 1.27 3.70
C SER A 164 -1.55 0.64 3.97
N ILE A 165 -1.54 -0.57 4.53
CA ILE A 165 -0.34 -1.41 4.65
C ILE A 165 -0.28 -2.35 3.44
N LEU A 166 0.60 -2.01 2.49
CA LEU A 166 0.64 -2.62 1.17
C LEU A 166 2.08 -2.76 0.65
N GLY A 167 2.20 -3.40 -0.52
CA GLY A 167 3.46 -3.65 -1.19
C GLY A 167 3.48 -5.07 -1.74
N THR A 168 3.72 -5.19 -3.04
CA THR A 168 3.73 -6.46 -3.75
C THR A 168 5.08 -7.18 -3.67
N THR A 169 6.17 -6.42 -3.61
CA THR A 169 7.55 -6.96 -3.63
C THR A 169 8.30 -6.79 -2.32
N GLY A 170 7.77 -5.98 -1.40
CA GLY A 170 8.47 -5.51 -0.20
C GLY A 170 9.51 -4.41 -0.45
N ILE A 171 9.72 -4.02 -1.71
CA ILE A 171 10.68 -3.00 -2.15
C ILE A 171 9.92 -1.87 -2.81
N GLU A 172 10.37 -0.65 -2.57
CA GLU A 172 9.88 0.52 -3.27
C GLU A 172 10.92 0.98 -4.30
N TYR A 173 10.50 1.07 -5.56
CA TYR A 173 11.37 1.50 -6.66
C TYR A 173 11.54 3.02 -6.67
N PRO A 174 12.74 3.54 -6.95
CA PRO A 174 12.95 4.98 -7.02
C PRO A 174 12.30 5.60 -8.26
N VAL A 175 11.38 6.56 -8.04
CA VAL A 175 10.46 7.10 -9.07
C VAL A 175 9.59 5.97 -9.62
N SER A 176 8.66 5.53 -8.77
CA SER A 176 7.77 4.38 -9.00
C SER A 176 6.50 4.80 -9.75
N ASP A 177 6.36 4.39 -11.02
CA ASP A 177 5.07 4.42 -11.74
C ASP A 177 4.14 3.27 -11.28
N GLU A 178 4.67 2.29 -10.54
CA GLU A 178 3.95 1.08 -10.13
C GLU A 178 2.84 1.42 -9.12
N ASP A 179 3.14 2.23 -8.11
CA ASP A 179 2.15 2.64 -7.10
C ASP A 179 0.97 3.40 -7.75
N TYR A 180 1.26 4.19 -8.78
CA TYR A 180 0.25 4.92 -9.53
C TYR A 180 -0.64 3.99 -10.37
N LEU A 181 -0.05 2.97 -11.03
CA LEU A 181 -0.83 1.97 -11.78
C LEU A 181 -1.65 1.06 -10.86
N GLU A 182 -1.13 0.69 -9.69
CA GLU A 182 -1.90 -0.06 -8.68
C GLU A 182 -3.09 0.75 -8.17
N HIS A 183 -2.91 2.06 -7.98
CA HIS A 183 -4.00 2.95 -7.63
C HIS A 183 -5.07 3.03 -8.72
N ILE A 184 -4.68 3.27 -9.98
CA ILE A 184 -5.59 3.28 -11.13
C ILE A 184 -6.37 1.96 -11.18
N LYS A 185 -5.68 0.83 -11.02
CA LYS A 185 -6.30 -0.49 -10.98
C LYS A 185 -7.33 -0.61 -9.86
N ALA A 186 -7.02 -0.13 -8.66
CA ALA A 186 -7.96 -0.17 -7.54
C ALA A 186 -9.22 0.68 -7.81
N GLU A 187 -9.09 1.88 -8.38
CA GLU A 187 -10.25 2.69 -8.82
C GLU A 187 -11.10 1.94 -9.84
N MET A 188 -10.46 1.29 -10.82
CA MET A 188 -11.14 0.45 -11.82
C MET A 188 -11.94 -0.67 -11.17
N CYS A 189 -11.35 -1.40 -10.22
CA CYS A 189 -12.04 -2.49 -9.54
C CYS A 189 -13.25 -1.98 -8.73
N VAL A 190 -13.15 -0.82 -8.07
CA VAL A 190 -14.27 -0.19 -7.36
C VAL A 190 -15.41 0.17 -8.32
N ILE A 191 -15.09 0.78 -9.46
CA ILE A 191 -16.07 1.12 -10.51
C ILE A 191 -16.75 -0.15 -11.06
N LYS A 192 -15.95 -1.19 -11.32
CA LYS A 192 -16.40 -2.48 -11.86
C LYS A 192 -17.34 -3.19 -10.88
N ALA A 193 -16.97 -3.23 -9.60
CA ALA A 193 -17.77 -3.82 -8.54
C ALA A 193 -19.12 -3.11 -8.34
N SER A 194 -19.20 -1.83 -8.72
CA SER A 194 -20.44 -1.05 -8.73
C SER A 194 -21.37 -1.39 -9.91
N GLY A 195 -21.06 -2.41 -10.70
CA GLY A 195 -21.87 -2.89 -11.82
C GLY A 195 -21.61 -2.18 -13.16
N ASN A 196 -20.63 -1.29 -13.23
CA ASN A 196 -20.32 -0.56 -14.45
C ASN A 196 -19.45 -1.39 -15.40
N ASN A 197 -19.90 -1.54 -16.65
CA ASN A 197 -19.13 -2.18 -17.72
C ASN A 197 -18.39 -1.18 -18.62
N LYS A 198 -18.60 0.12 -18.38
CA LYS A 198 -17.96 1.23 -19.05
C LYS A 198 -17.03 1.95 -18.09
N ILE A 199 -15.87 2.35 -18.58
CA ILE A 199 -14.94 3.22 -17.86
C ILE A 199 -14.52 4.40 -18.73
N VAL A 200 -14.30 5.55 -18.08
CA VAL A 200 -13.82 6.77 -18.72
C VAL A 200 -12.43 7.08 -18.19
N LEU A 201 -11.45 7.19 -19.08
CA LEU A 201 -10.06 7.48 -18.74
C LEU A 201 -9.73 8.92 -19.13
N ALA A 202 -9.20 9.68 -18.18
CA ALA A 202 -8.90 11.10 -18.37
C ALA A 202 -7.43 11.42 -18.05
N PRO A 203 -6.58 11.68 -19.07
CA PRO A 203 -5.20 12.08 -18.86
C PRO A 203 -5.09 13.52 -18.36
N GLY A 204 -4.88 13.67 -17.04
CA GLY A 204 -4.64 14.94 -16.34
C GLY A 204 -5.89 15.69 -15.87
N ASN A 205 -5.67 16.71 -15.03
CA ASN A 205 -6.73 17.33 -14.23
C ASN A 205 -7.85 17.97 -15.06
N THR A 206 -7.52 18.77 -16.08
CA THR A 206 -8.54 19.45 -16.90
C THR A 206 -9.49 18.46 -17.57
N SER A 207 -8.95 17.39 -18.13
CA SER A 207 -9.73 16.34 -18.77
C SER A 207 -10.56 15.55 -17.74
N PHE A 208 -9.98 15.29 -16.57
CA PHE A 208 -10.67 14.61 -15.47
C PHE A 208 -11.86 15.42 -14.95
N GLU A 209 -11.68 16.70 -14.64
CA GLU A 209 -12.76 17.58 -14.17
C GLU A 209 -13.88 17.72 -15.19
N TYR A 210 -13.52 17.85 -16.48
CA TYR A 210 -14.51 17.91 -17.57
C TYR A 210 -15.28 16.59 -17.70
N ALA A 211 -14.56 15.45 -17.73
CA ALA A 211 -15.17 14.13 -17.83
C ALA A 211 -16.08 13.83 -16.63
N ARG A 212 -15.67 14.19 -15.42
CA ARG A 212 -16.44 13.94 -14.18
C ARG A 212 -17.80 14.63 -14.19
N LYS A 213 -17.89 15.82 -14.79
CA LYS A 213 -19.18 16.53 -14.97
C LYS A 213 -20.17 15.81 -15.88
N ILE A 214 -19.66 15.00 -16.82
CA ILE A 214 -20.48 14.32 -17.84
C ILE A 214 -20.78 12.87 -17.43
N TYR A 215 -19.78 12.18 -16.88
CA TYR A 215 -19.81 10.75 -16.64
C TYR A 215 -19.84 10.37 -15.16
N GLY A 216 -19.72 11.32 -14.23
CA GLY A 216 -19.76 11.03 -12.80
C GLY A 216 -18.59 10.16 -12.32
N ASP A 217 -18.89 9.15 -11.51
CA ASP A 217 -17.90 8.36 -10.77
C ASP A 217 -17.26 7.22 -11.58
N ILE A 218 -17.59 7.05 -12.86
CA ILE A 218 -16.91 6.08 -13.74
C ILE A 218 -15.63 6.64 -14.40
N VAL A 219 -15.20 7.82 -13.98
CA VAL A 219 -14.04 8.53 -14.54
C VAL A 219 -12.81 8.31 -13.67
N VAL A 220 -11.74 7.80 -14.27
CA VAL A 220 -10.44 7.57 -13.62
C VAL A 220 -9.39 8.49 -14.22
N LYS A 221 -8.57 9.12 -13.35
CA LYS A 221 -7.46 9.98 -13.77
C LYS A 221 -6.20 9.13 -13.97
N ILE A 222 -5.62 9.17 -15.17
CA ILE A 222 -4.60 8.20 -15.59
C ILE A 222 -3.22 8.79 -15.97
N GLY A 223 -2.97 10.07 -15.66
CA GLY A 223 -1.67 10.70 -15.97
C GLY A 223 -1.38 10.68 -17.48
N ASP A 224 -0.19 10.21 -17.85
CA ASP A 224 0.25 9.92 -19.23
C ASP A 224 0.22 8.41 -19.57
N ARG A 225 -0.20 7.55 -18.63
CA ARG A 225 -0.20 6.09 -18.76
C ARG A 225 -1.42 5.55 -19.49
N VAL A 226 -1.71 6.09 -20.68
CA VAL A 226 -2.92 5.76 -21.46
C VAL A 226 -2.92 4.28 -21.89
N GLY A 227 -1.80 3.79 -22.42
CA GLY A 227 -1.69 2.40 -22.87
C GLY A 227 -1.87 1.39 -21.73
N ASP A 228 -1.16 1.59 -20.62
CA ASP A 228 -1.28 0.71 -19.45
C ASP A 228 -2.69 0.74 -18.86
N SER A 229 -3.32 1.92 -18.79
CA SER A 229 -4.68 2.05 -18.25
C SER A 229 -5.72 1.35 -19.13
N ILE A 230 -5.57 1.39 -20.46
CA ILE A 230 -6.44 0.62 -21.37
C ILE A 230 -6.24 -0.88 -21.15
N LYS A 231 -4.99 -1.32 -21.01
CA LYS A 231 -4.67 -2.73 -20.76
C LYS A 231 -5.26 -3.20 -19.43
N LEU A 232 -5.09 -2.43 -18.36
CA LEU A 232 -5.72 -2.67 -17.06
C LEU A 232 -7.24 -2.74 -17.18
N ALA A 233 -7.88 -1.80 -17.86
CA ALA A 233 -9.33 -1.82 -18.05
C ALA A 233 -9.79 -3.10 -18.79
N LYS A 234 -9.03 -3.56 -19.78
CA LYS A 234 -9.31 -4.82 -20.47
C LYS A 234 -9.16 -6.02 -19.53
N ASP A 235 -8.07 -6.08 -18.78
CA ASP A 235 -7.76 -7.19 -17.86
C ASP A 235 -8.80 -7.28 -16.72
N GLU A 236 -9.34 -6.14 -16.28
CA GLU A 236 -10.45 -6.05 -15.31
C GLU A 236 -11.85 -6.25 -15.94
N GLY A 237 -11.91 -6.58 -17.24
CA GLY A 237 -13.13 -7.01 -17.92
C GLY A 237 -14.10 -5.89 -18.29
N PHE A 238 -13.65 -4.64 -18.42
CA PHE A 238 -14.48 -3.57 -18.98
C PHE A 238 -14.75 -3.81 -20.48
N SER A 239 -16.00 -3.67 -20.90
CA SER A 239 -16.40 -3.87 -22.30
C SER A 239 -16.38 -2.59 -23.12
N HIS A 240 -16.35 -1.42 -22.46
CA HIS A 240 -16.33 -0.12 -23.10
C HIS A 240 -15.34 0.81 -22.40
N VAL A 241 -14.37 1.33 -23.15
CA VAL A 241 -13.41 2.34 -22.68
C VAL A 241 -13.64 3.63 -23.46
N VAL A 242 -13.82 4.74 -22.74
CA VAL A 242 -13.91 6.08 -23.33
C VAL A 242 -12.69 6.88 -22.88
N ILE A 243 -12.03 7.58 -23.80
CA ILE A 243 -10.93 8.49 -23.45
C ILE A 243 -11.43 9.91 -23.63
N VAL A 244 -11.37 10.69 -22.56
CA VAL A 244 -11.69 12.13 -22.59
C VAL A 244 -10.39 12.88 -22.39
N SER A 245 -9.95 13.64 -23.39
CA SER A 245 -8.63 14.27 -23.39
C SER A 245 -8.65 15.62 -24.11
N LEU A 246 -7.68 16.48 -23.80
CA LEU A 246 -7.43 17.69 -24.60
C LEU A 246 -6.84 17.31 -25.97
N PRO A 247 -7.15 18.07 -27.05
CA PRO A 247 -6.66 17.77 -28.40
C PRO A 247 -5.14 17.53 -28.48
N GLY A 248 -4.34 18.37 -27.82
CA GLY A 248 -2.88 18.21 -27.83
C GLY A 248 -2.38 16.93 -27.15
N LYS A 249 -3.06 16.43 -26.12
CA LYS A 249 -2.68 15.20 -25.42
C LYS A 249 -3.04 13.96 -26.22
N ILE A 250 -4.22 13.92 -26.84
CA ILE A 250 -4.62 12.77 -27.65
C ILE A 250 -3.75 12.63 -28.90
N THR A 251 -3.31 13.75 -29.49
CA THR A 251 -2.36 13.74 -30.61
C THR A 251 -0.99 13.13 -30.23
N LYS A 252 -0.51 13.35 -29.01
CA LYS A 252 0.74 12.73 -28.54
C LYS A 252 0.61 11.21 -28.50
N VAL A 253 -0.46 10.71 -27.88
CA VAL A 253 -0.74 9.27 -27.80
C VAL A 253 -0.86 8.65 -29.18
N SER A 254 -1.56 9.30 -30.12
CA SER A 254 -1.69 8.81 -31.50
C SER A 254 -0.36 8.79 -32.27
N ALA A 255 0.57 9.67 -31.89
CA ALA A 255 1.92 9.73 -32.46
C ALA A 255 2.88 8.71 -31.80
N GLY A 256 2.42 7.93 -30.80
CA GLY A 256 3.25 7.01 -30.04
C GLY A 256 4.19 7.69 -29.05
N LEU A 257 3.86 8.92 -28.63
CA LEU A 257 4.61 9.75 -27.69
C LEU A 257 3.97 9.75 -26.30
#